data_AF-A0A3B9WMC1-F1
#
_entry.id   AF-A0A3B9WMC1-F1
#
_cell.length_a   1.000
_cell.length_b   1.000
_cell.length_c   1.000
_cell.angle_alpha   90.00
_cell.angle_beta   90.00
_cell.angle_gamma   90.00
#
_symmetry.space_group_name_H-M   'P 1'
#
loop_
_entity.id
_entity.type
_entity.pdbx_description
1 polymer ?
#
loop_
_entity_poly.entity_id
_entity_poly.type
_entity_poly.pdbx_seq_one_letter_code
_entity_poly.pdbx_strand_id
1 'polypeptide(L)'
;MSNIELDLANQPILNGMVAEASAGTGKTYSVAALLVRELATDENLRIGEVMVTTFTRTAAAELRDRIRGAAISTCDQLRSRKANIEDVMASHLLATFPNDVDAMIRRLQRALVEFDSATISTIHSVCTKVLHLAGVSLGGVGEEDITGRVVAEVVNDAIVSRAVAGVDISRISPDRMAEVVAKLLADPFTEPWLDPSQNPFDETQPLSAEDQHFLDEYQI
;
A
#
# COMPACT_ATOMS: atom_id res chain seq x y z
N MET A 1 25.77 -12.11 -25.14
CA MET A 1 25.36 -10.72 -24.86
C MET A 1 26.44 -10.13 -23.97
N SER A 2 27.07 -9.02 -24.38
CA SER A 2 28.05 -8.33 -23.53
C SER A 2 27.30 -7.68 -22.36
N ASN A 3 27.62 -8.08 -21.13
CA ASN A 3 27.12 -7.42 -19.92
C ASN A 3 27.72 -6.01 -19.86
N ILE A 4 26.94 -5.01 -20.28
CA ILE A 4 27.26 -3.59 -20.12
C ILE A 4 26.84 -3.20 -18.70
N GLU A 5 27.75 -2.57 -17.97
CA GLU A 5 27.47 -2.02 -16.65
C GLU A 5 26.40 -0.91 -16.75
N LEU A 6 25.40 -0.96 -15.86
CA LEU A 6 24.26 -0.04 -15.92
C LEU A 6 24.69 1.39 -15.54
N ASP A 7 24.92 2.22 -16.55
CA ASP A 7 25.17 3.65 -16.34
C ASP A 7 23.85 4.39 -16.09
N LEU A 8 23.53 4.63 -14.82
CA LEU A 8 22.31 5.34 -14.42
C LEU A 8 22.20 6.74 -15.04
N ALA A 9 23.32 7.38 -15.39
CA ALA A 9 23.31 8.73 -15.91
C ALA A 9 22.90 8.75 -17.38
N ASN A 10 23.52 7.91 -18.20
CA ASN A 10 23.39 8.00 -19.65
C ASN A 10 22.59 6.86 -20.30
N GLN A 11 22.30 5.77 -19.59
CA GLN A 11 21.66 4.61 -20.18
C GLN A 11 20.20 4.91 -20.53
N PRO A 12 19.78 4.90 -21.81
CA PRO A 12 18.38 5.09 -22.18
C PRO A 12 17.52 3.90 -21.73
N ILE A 13 16.28 4.17 -21.32
CA ILE A 13 15.30 3.10 -21.05
C ILE A 13 14.74 2.62 -22.39
N LEU A 14 15.13 1.41 -22.78
CA LEU A 14 14.69 0.78 -24.03
C LEU A 14 13.61 -0.26 -23.75
N ASN A 15 12.70 -0.45 -24.71
CA ASN A 15 11.75 -1.54 -24.64
C ASN A 15 12.50 -2.89 -24.61
N GLY A 16 12.15 -3.75 -23.64
CA GLY A 16 12.80 -5.06 -23.45
C GLY A 16 14.17 -5.00 -22.80
N MET A 17 14.58 -3.86 -22.21
CA MET A 17 15.83 -3.76 -21.47
C MET A 17 15.84 -4.71 -20.27
N VAL A 18 16.92 -5.49 -20.14
CA VAL A 18 17.16 -6.38 -18.99
C VAL A 18 18.43 -5.92 -18.30
N ALA A 19 18.34 -5.71 -16.99
CA ALA A 19 19.49 -5.40 -16.14
C ALA A 19 19.74 -6.58 -15.20
N GLU A 20 20.94 -7.15 -15.26
CA GLU A 20 21.41 -8.15 -14.30
C GLU A 20 22.03 -7.44 -13.11
N ALA A 21 21.72 -7.88 -11.90
CA ALA A 21 22.25 -7.27 -10.69
C ALA A 21 22.36 -8.27 -9.54
N SER A 22 23.59 -8.44 -9.04
CA SER A 22 23.94 -9.31 -7.92
C SER A 22 23.34 -8.81 -6.59
N ALA A 23 23.37 -9.65 -5.56
CA ALA A 23 22.96 -9.22 -4.21
C ALA A 23 23.81 -8.02 -3.76
N GLY A 24 23.17 -7.02 -3.15
CA GLY A 24 23.85 -5.82 -2.63
C GLY A 24 24.22 -4.74 -3.66
N THR A 25 23.98 -4.92 -4.96
CA THR A 25 24.39 -3.94 -6.00
C THR A 25 23.38 -2.81 -6.22
N GLY A 26 22.56 -2.48 -5.22
CA GLY A 26 21.68 -1.32 -5.30
C GLY A 26 20.54 -1.41 -6.33
N LYS A 27 20.06 -2.60 -6.70
CA LYS A 27 18.93 -2.80 -7.66
C LYS A 27 17.77 -1.80 -7.50
N THR A 28 17.25 -1.70 -6.28
CA THR A 28 16.11 -0.83 -5.98
C THR A 28 16.49 0.65 -6.04
N TYR A 29 17.75 0.99 -5.74
CA TYR A 29 18.28 2.33 -5.97
C TYR A 29 18.34 2.65 -7.47
N SER A 30 18.85 1.73 -8.29
CA SER A 30 18.93 1.90 -9.75
C SER A 30 17.57 2.14 -10.39
N VAL A 31 16.55 1.37 -10.00
CA VAL A 31 15.17 1.56 -10.48
C VAL A 31 14.63 2.94 -10.10
N ALA A 32 14.82 3.37 -8.85
CA ALA A 32 14.35 4.68 -8.40
C ALA A 32 15.08 5.82 -9.12
N ALA A 33 16.41 5.72 -9.23
CA ALA A 33 17.25 6.70 -9.92
C ALA A 33 16.85 6.87 -11.39
N LEU A 34 16.70 5.77 -12.14
CA LEU A 34 16.29 5.80 -13.54
C LEU A 34 14.91 6.43 -13.70
N LEU A 35 13.93 6.01 -12.89
CA LEU A 35 12.58 6.55 -12.97
C LEU A 35 12.55 8.06 -12.67
N VAL A 36 13.25 8.51 -11.62
CA VAL A 36 13.31 9.93 -11.27
C VAL A 36 14.01 10.74 -12.37
N ARG A 37 15.06 10.20 -12.99
CA ARG A 37 15.69 10.83 -14.15
C ARG A 37 14.69 11.02 -15.29
N GLU A 38 13.97 9.97 -15.69
CA GLU A 38 12.97 10.08 -16.77
C GLU A 38 11.87 11.09 -16.44
N LEU A 39 11.36 11.10 -15.21
CA LEU A 39 10.35 12.08 -14.78
C LEU A 39 10.87 13.52 -14.81
N ALA A 40 12.17 13.72 -14.58
CA ALA A 40 12.79 15.04 -14.67
C ALA A 40 12.98 15.48 -16.13
N THR A 41 13.39 14.57 -17.01
CA THR A 41 13.84 14.90 -18.38
C THR A 41 12.76 14.77 -19.44
N ASP A 42 11.77 13.88 -19.28
CA ASP A 42 10.67 13.70 -20.22
C ASP A 42 9.45 14.54 -19.77
N GLU A 43 9.08 15.51 -20.59
CA GLU A 43 7.94 16.39 -20.33
C GLU A 43 6.59 15.65 -20.42
N ASN A 44 6.52 14.63 -21.26
CA ASN A 44 5.30 13.89 -21.55
C ASN A 44 5.03 12.80 -20.51
N LEU A 45 6.06 12.30 -19.84
CA LEU A 45 5.92 11.23 -18.86
C LEU A 45 5.18 11.73 -17.61
N ARG A 46 4.09 11.04 -17.26
CA ARG A 46 3.39 11.21 -15.98
C ARG A 46 3.62 10.02 -15.08
N ILE A 47 3.76 10.28 -13.78
CA ILE A 47 3.94 9.21 -12.78
C ILE A 47 2.75 8.23 -12.77
N GLY A 48 1.53 8.69 -13.07
CA GLY A 48 0.35 7.84 -13.17
C GLY A 48 0.38 6.84 -14.34
N GLU A 49 1.26 7.06 -15.33
CA GLU A 49 1.47 6.15 -16.46
C GLU A 49 2.57 5.11 -16.16
N VAL A 50 3.21 5.22 -14.99
CA VAL A 50 4.30 4.35 -14.58
C VAL A 50 3.74 3.16 -13.79
N MET A 51 4.16 1.96 -14.20
CA MET A 51 3.92 0.72 -13.48
C MET A 51 5.24 0.10 -13.04
N VAL A 52 5.38 -0.16 -11.75
CA VAL A 52 6.53 -0.85 -11.16
C VAL A 52 6.04 -2.03 -10.36
N THR A 53 6.50 -3.24 -10.70
CA THR A 53 6.08 -4.47 -10.03
C THR A 53 7.23 -5.20 -9.36
N THR A 54 6.96 -5.84 -8.22
CA THR A 54 7.91 -6.72 -7.52
C THR A 54 7.22 -7.95 -6.94
N PHE A 55 7.96 -8.85 -6.30
CA PHE A 55 7.44 -10.12 -5.79
C PHE A 55 6.63 -9.98 -4.51
N THR A 56 7.07 -9.15 -3.56
CA THR A 56 6.46 -9.05 -2.24
C THR A 56 5.83 -7.68 -2.00
N ARG A 57 4.78 -7.64 -1.18
CA ARG A 57 4.11 -6.39 -0.79
C ARG A 57 5.07 -5.45 -0.05
N THR A 58 5.90 -6.01 0.84
CA THR A 58 6.93 -5.24 1.57
C THR A 58 7.93 -4.61 0.60
N ALA A 59 8.43 -5.36 -0.38
CA ALA A 59 9.34 -4.79 -1.37
C ALA A 59 8.67 -3.72 -2.23
N ALA A 60 7.36 -3.85 -2.51
CA ALA A 60 6.61 -2.82 -3.23
C ALA A 60 6.50 -1.52 -2.40
N ALA A 61 6.21 -1.64 -1.10
CA ALA A 61 6.17 -0.51 -0.17
C ALA A 61 7.55 0.16 -0.05
N GLU A 62 8.61 -0.61 0.17
CA GLU A 62 9.98 -0.09 0.23
C GLU A 62 10.38 0.62 -1.08
N LEU A 63 10.00 0.06 -2.23
CA LEU A 63 10.29 0.67 -3.53
C LEU A 63 9.49 1.96 -3.73
N ARG A 64 8.24 2.01 -3.28
CA ARG A 64 7.40 3.21 -3.28
C ARG A 64 8.06 4.34 -2.48
N ASP A 65 8.48 4.05 -1.26
CA ASP A 65 9.15 5.02 -0.38
C ASP A 65 10.49 5.48 -0.98
N ARG A 66 11.25 4.55 -1.57
CA ARG A 66 12.52 4.86 -2.22
C ARG A 66 12.37 5.77 -3.43
N ILE A 67 11.41 5.49 -4.31
CA ILE A 67 11.16 6.34 -5.50
C ILE A 67 10.71 7.73 -5.05
N ARG A 68 9.78 7.82 -4.09
CA ARG A 68 9.32 9.10 -3.54
C ARG A 68 10.46 9.89 -2.90
N GLY A 69 11.27 9.24 -2.06
CA GLY A 69 12.43 9.85 -1.41
C GLY A 69 13.48 10.32 -2.41
N ALA A 70 13.75 9.54 -3.46
CA ALA A 70 14.66 9.94 -4.53
C ALA A 70 14.13 11.18 -5.26
N ALA A 71 12.84 11.23 -5.63
CA ALA A 71 12.24 12.38 -6.28
C ALA A 71 12.32 13.67 -5.43
N ILE A 72 12.05 13.56 -4.12
CA ILE A 72 12.20 14.68 -3.17
C ILE A 72 13.66 15.14 -3.11
N SER A 73 14.59 14.21 -2.86
CA SER A 73 16.02 14.51 -2.76
C SER A 73 16.57 15.18 -4.02
N THR A 74 16.23 14.65 -5.20
CA THR A 74 16.64 15.24 -6.48
C THR A 74 16.02 16.63 -6.66
N CYS A 75 14.74 16.82 -6.34
CA CYS A 75 14.09 18.13 -6.42
C CYS A 75 14.81 19.18 -5.56
N ASP A 76 15.19 18.84 -4.33
CA ASP A 76 15.89 19.76 -3.42
C ASP A 76 17.32 20.08 -3.87
N GLN A 77 18.04 19.09 -4.41
CA GLN A 77 19.37 19.31 -4.99
C GLN A 77 19.32 20.16 -6.27
N LEU A 78 18.29 20.00 -7.10
CA LEU A 78 18.08 20.85 -8.26
C LEU A 78 17.74 22.28 -7.84
N ARG A 79 16.89 22.49 -6.83
CA ARG A 79 16.54 23.82 -6.30
C ARG A 79 17.75 24.56 -5.74
N SER A 80 18.59 23.85 -5.00
CA SER A 80 19.83 24.41 -4.46
C SER A 80 20.93 24.56 -5.51
N ARG A 81 20.70 24.06 -6.74
CA ARG A 81 21.67 23.98 -7.84
C ARG A 81 23.00 23.37 -7.40
N LYS A 82 22.92 22.43 -6.46
CA LYS A 82 24.08 21.80 -5.85
C LYS A 82 23.75 20.34 -5.59
N ALA A 83 24.41 19.46 -6.33
CA ALA A 83 24.34 18.03 -6.07
C ALA A 83 25.19 17.65 -4.85
N ASN A 84 24.72 16.64 -4.13
CA ASN A 84 25.50 15.95 -3.11
C ASN A 84 26.64 15.16 -3.80
N ILE A 85 27.77 15.03 -3.11
CA ILE A 85 28.99 14.43 -3.65
C ILE A 85 28.75 13.00 -4.19
N GLU A 86 27.87 12.24 -3.53
CA GLU A 86 27.58 10.85 -3.86
C GLU A 86 26.35 10.68 -4.78
N ASP A 87 25.62 11.75 -5.05
CA ASP A 87 24.42 11.69 -5.90
C ASP A 87 24.78 11.93 -7.37
N VAL A 88 25.10 10.83 -8.04
CA VAL A 88 25.45 10.81 -9.47
C VAL A 88 24.29 11.34 -10.33
N MET A 89 23.02 11.15 -9.91
CA MET A 89 21.87 11.58 -10.70
C MET A 89 21.65 13.08 -10.65
N ALA A 90 21.63 13.67 -9.46
CA ALA A 90 21.52 15.12 -9.34
C ALA A 90 22.70 15.82 -10.03
N SER A 91 23.91 15.27 -9.88
CA SER A 91 25.12 15.79 -10.55
C SER A 91 24.99 15.75 -12.06
N HIS A 92 24.53 14.63 -12.62
CA HIS A 92 24.31 14.48 -14.05
C HIS A 92 23.24 15.42 -14.57
N LEU A 93 22.07 15.52 -13.91
CA LEU A 93 20.99 16.39 -14.35
C LEU A 93 21.41 17.86 -14.41
N LEU A 94 22.15 18.35 -13.40
CA LEU A 94 22.67 19.72 -13.37
C LEU A 94 23.71 19.98 -14.46
N ALA A 95 24.59 19.01 -14.72
CA ALA A 95 25.65 19.15 -15.72
C ALA A 95 25.11 19.07 -17.15
N THR A 96 24.17 18.16 -17.42
CA THR A 96 23.64 17.89 -18.76
C THR A 96 22.54 18.87 -19.16
N PHE A 97 21.71 19.32 -18.21
CA PHE A 97 20.56 20.18 -18.47
C PHE A 97 20.59 21.50 -17.68
N PRO A 98 21.67 22.30 -17.74
CA PRO A 98 21.83 23.50 -16.91
C PRO A 98 20.77 24.58 -17.15
N ASN A 99 20.19 24.60 -18.36
CA ASN A 99 19.15 25.57 -18.76
C ASN A 99 17.72 25.07 -18.47
N ASP A 100 17.52 23.79 -18.13
CA ASP A 100 16.19 23.19 -17.93
C ASP A 100 15.89 22.87 -16.46
N VAL A 101 16.79 23.23 -15.54
CA VAL A 101 16.68 22.92 -14.09
C VAL A 101 15.31 23.30 -13.51
N ASP A 102 14.81 24.49 -13.82
CA ASP A 102 13.52 24.94 -13.28
C ASP A 102 12.34 24.15 -13.87
N ALA A 103 12.43 23.66 -15.10
CA ALA A 103 11.41 22.78 -15.68
C ALA A 103 11.47 21.38 -15.08
N MET A 104 12.66 20.82 -14.90
CA MET A 104 12.85 19.54 -14.20
C MET A 104 12.27 19.58 -12.79
N ILE A 105 12.49 20.66 -12.04
CA ILE A 105 11.89 20.87 -10.72
C ILE A 105 10.35 20.83 -10.80
N ARG A 106 9.75 21.54 -11.77
CA ARG A 106 8.29 21.54 -11.95
C ARG A 106 7.76 20.15 -12.29
N ARG A 107 8.44 19.39 -13.16
CA ARG A 107 8.04 18.03 -13.54
C ARG A 107 8.11 17.08 -12.34
N LEU A 108 9.18 17.15 -11.53
CA LEU A 108 9.32 16.36 -10.31
C LEU A 108 8.29 16.74 -9.24
N GLN A 109 8.01 18.04 -9.04
CA GLN A 109 6.95 18.48 -8.13
C GLN A 109 5.57 17.97 -8.56
N ARG A 110 5.26 18.03 -9.86
CA ARG A 110 4.04 17.45 -10.42
C ARG A 110 3.97 15.94 -10.14
N ALA A 111 5.05 15.20 -10.40
CA ALA A 111 5.13 13.78 -10.12
C ALA A 111 4.95 13.46 -8.62
N LEU A 112 5.45 14.30 -7.71
CA LEU A 112 5.25 14.13 -6.26
C LEU A 112 3.80 14.36 -5.82
N VAL A 113 3.11 15.33 -6.41
CA VAL A 113 1.68 15.58 -6.15
C VAL A 113 0.83 14.42 -6.68
N GLU A 114 1.15 13.93 -7.88
CA GLU A 114 0.43 12.84 -8.54
C GLU A 114 0.87 11.46 -8.08
N PHE A 115 1.81 11.38 -7.14
CA PHE A 115 2.56 10.15 -6.89
C PHE A 115 1.68 8.95 -6.55
N ASP A 116 0.57 9.19 -5.84
CA ASP A 116 -0.31 8.10 -5.45
C ASP A 116 -1.09 7.46 -6.60
N SER A 117 -1.11 8.10 -7.78
CA SER A 117 -1.63 7.51 -9.02
C SER A 117 -0.72 6.45 -9.63
N ALA A 118 0.55 6.38 -9.23
CA ALA A 118 1.51 5.40 -9.74
C ALA A 118 1.12 3.97 -9.34
N THR A 119 1.21 3.03 -10.28
CA THR A 119 0.98 1.61 -9.98
C THR A 119 2.28 0.95 -9.51
N ILE A 120 2.56 1.06 -8.21
CA ILE A 120 3.71 0.41 -7.57
C ILE A 120 3.17 -0.72 -6.68
N SER A 121 3.25 -1.96 -7.15
CA SER A 121 2.58 -3.10 -6.49
C SER A 121 3.26 -4.44 -6.75
N THR A 122 2.61 -5.54 -6.36
CA THR A 122 3.03 -6.88 -6.76
C THR A 122 2.44 -7.25 -8.12
N ILE A 123 3.07 -8.20 -8.81
CA ILE A 123 2.55 -8.75 -10.07
C ILE A 123 1.12 -9.29 -9.89
N HIS A 124 0.86 -9.99 -8.77
CA HIS A 124 -0.46 -10.53 -8.45
C HIS A 124 -1.54 -9.44 -8.34
N SER A 125 -1.25 -8.34 -7.64
CA SER A 125 -2.19 -7.22 -7.50
C SER A 125 -2.49 -6.56 -8.84
N VAL A 126 -1.48 -6.41 -9.70
CA VAL A 126 -1.67 -5.85 -11.06
C VAL A 126 -2.56 -6.77 -11.90
N CYS A 127 -2.25 -8.06 -11.96
CA CYS A 127 -3.07 -9.02 -12.71
C CYS A 127 -4.52 -9.06 -12.21
N THR A 128 -4.72 -9.02 -10.89
CA THR A 128 -6.05 -8.96 -10.27
C THR A 128 -6.83 -7.72 -10.73
N LYS A 129 -6.19 -6.55 -10.68
CA LYS A 129 -6.80 -5.29 -11.13
C LYS A 129 -7.17 -5.32 -12.61
N VAL A 130 -6.31 -5.87 -13.46
CA VAL A 130 -6.57 -6.02 -14.91
C VAL A 130 -7.79 -6.92 -15.16
N LEU A 131 -7.89 -8.04 -14.45
CA LEU A 131 -9.02 -8.97 -14.57
C LEU A 131 -10.33 -8.34 -14.09
N HIS A 132 -10.30 -7.61 -12.97
CA HIS A 132 -11.45 -6.83 -12.50
C HIS A 132 -11.91 -5.80 -13.53
N LEU A 133 -10.98 -5.04 -14.12
CA LEU A 133 -11.29 -4.05 -15.17
C LEU A 133 -11.86 -4.71 -16.44
N ALA A 134 -11.50 -5.96 -16.71
CA ALA A 134 -12.07 -6.74 -17.81
C ALA A 134 -13.45 -7.36 -17.49
N GLY A 135 -14.02 -7.07 -16.32
CA GLY A 135 -15.32 -7.62 -15.90
C GLY A 135 -15.27 -9.08 -15.47
N VAL A 136 -14.07 -9.62 -15.20
CA VAL A 136 -13.91 -10.98 -14.67
C VAL A 136 -14.18 -10.94 -13.17
N SER A 137 -15.24 -11.64 -12.74
CA SER A 137 -15.53 -11.84 -11.32
C SER A 137 -14.49 -12.78 -10.70
N LEU A 138 -13.44 -12.21 -10.12
CA LEU A 138 -12.49 -12.94 -9.30
C LEU A 138 -13.12 -13.16 -7.92
N GLY A 139 -13.84 -14.27 -7.75
CA GLY A 139 -14.24 -14.69 -6.41
C GLY A 139 -13.00 -14.93 -5.55
N GLY A 140 -12.76 -14.05 -4.58
CA GLY A 140 -11.86 -14.30 -3.44
C GLY A 140 -10.35 -14.15 -3.65
N VAL A 141 -9.85 -13.42 -4.66
CA VAL A 141 -8.39 -13.21 -4.80
C VAL A 141 -8.04 -11.76 -5.11
N GLY A 142 -7.80 -10.98 -4.04
CA GLY A 142 -7.03 -9.73 -4.05
C GLY A 142 -7.82 -8.48 -3.66
N GLU A 143 -7.26 -7.71 -2.71
CA GLU A 143 -7.84 -6.62 -1.90
C GLU A 143 -8.73 -7.06 -0.72
N GLU A 144 -9.65 -8.01 -0.91
CA GLU A 144 -10.42 -8.61 0.20
C GLU A 144 -9.52 -9.22 1.29
N ASP A 145 -8.33 -9.71 0.93
CA ASP A 145 -7.38 -10.35 1.85
C ASP A 145 -6.71 -9.35 2.83
N ILE A 146 -6.43 -8.11 2.42
CA ILE A 146 -5.84 -7.11 3.35
C ILE A 146 -6.91 -6.51 4.23
N THR A 147 -8.01 -6.04 3.62
CA THR A 147 -9.12 -5.44 4.38
C THR A 147 -9.71 -6.47 5.32
N GLY A 148 -9.91 -7.71 4.88
CA GLY A 148 -10.38 -8.81 5.72
C GLY A 148 -9.42 -9.10 6.88
N ARG A 149 -8.10 -9.13 6.63
CA ARG A 149 -7.11 -9.33 7.69
C ARG A 149 -7.08 -8.18 8.72
N VAL A 150 -7.11 -6.93 8.26
CA VAL A 150 -7.14 -5.75 9.15
C VAL A 150 -8.44 -5.70 9.94
N VAL A 151 -9.58 -5.99 9.31
CA VAL A 151 -10.88 -6.08 9.98
C VAL A 151 -10.85 -7.19 11.04
N ALA A 152 -10.29 -8.36 10.73
CA ALA A 152 -10.15 -9.45 11.70
C ALA A 152 -9.27 -9.06 12.90
N GLU A 153 -8.13 -8.40 12.67
CA GLU A 153 -7.26 -7.90 13.74
C GLU A 153 -7.97 -6.88 14.65
N VAL A 154 -8.61 -5.87 14.06
CA VAL A 154 -9.33 -4.82 14.81
C VAL A 154 -10.52 -5.38 15.60
N VAL A 155 -11.27 -6.30 15.00
CA VAL A 155 -12.40 -6.97 15.67
C VAL A 155 -11.90 -7.79 16.87
N ASN A 156 -10.82 -8.55 16.69
CA ASN A 156 -10.21 -9.30 17.78
C ASN A 156 -9.78 -8.37 18.94
N ASP A 157 -9.06 -7.29 18.63
CA ASP A 157 -8.60 -6.34 19.64
C ASP A 157 -9.75 -5.68 20.40
N ALA A 158 -10.85 -5.34 19.71
CA ALA A 158 -12.04 -4.77 20.33
C ALA A 158 -12.75 -5.78 21.26
N ILE A 159 -12.83 -7.06 20.87
CA ILE A 159 -13.41 -8.13 21.69
C ILE A 159 -12.57 -8.35 22.95
N VAL A 160 -11.24 -8.46 22.79
CA VAL A 160 -10.30 -8.64 23.92
C VAL A 160 -10.39 -7.45 24.88
N SER A 161 -10.41 -6.22 24.36
CA SER A 161 -10.55 -5.01 25.18
C SER A 161 -11.82 -5.02 26.03
N ARG A 162 -12.95 -5.48 25.48
CA ARG A 162 -14.21 -5.61 26.23
C ARG A 162 -14.18 -6.74 27.26
N ALA A 163 -13.55 -7.87 26.96
CA ALA A 163 -13.38 -8.95 27.92
C ALA A 163 -12.57 -8.50 29.15
N VAL A 164 -11.48 -7.75 28.92
CA VAL A 164 -10.68 -7.16 30.00
C VAL A 164 -11.49 -6.18 30.85
N ALA A 165 -12.47 -5.50 30.24
CA ALA A 165 -13.39 -4.61 30.95
C ALA A 165 -14.53 -5.33 31.69
N GLY A 166 -14.53 -6.67 31.74
CA GLY A 166 -15.51 -7.47 32.47
C GLY A 166 -16.81 -7.72 31.71
N VAL A 167 -16.85 -7.45 30.40
CA VAL A 167 -18.00 -7.81 29.55
C VAL A 167 -17.93 -9.29 29.21
N ASP A 168 -19.04 -10.02 29.37
CA ASP A 168 -19.14 -11.39 28.88
C ASP A 168 -19.12 -11.42 27.35
N ILE A 169 -18.06 -12.00 26.79
CA ILE A 169 -17.85 -12.14 25.34
C ILE A 169 -18.16 -13.54 24.82
N SER A 170 -18.62 -14.47 25.66
CA SER A 170 -18.87 -15.88 25.29
C SER A 170 -19.81 -16.05 24.11
N ARG A 171 -20.73 -15.10 23.91
CA ARG A 171 -21.72 -15.08 22.83
C ARG A 171 -21.28 -14.29 21.59
N ILE A 172 -20.07 -13.71 21.59
CA ILE A 172 -19.54 -12.94 20.46
C ILE A 172 -18.68 -13.86 19.58
N SER A 173 -19.05 -13.99 18.31
CA SER A 173 -18.25 -14.67 17.30
C SER A 173 -17.37 -13.65 16.56
N PRO A 174 -16.02 -13.75 16.64
CA PRO A 174 -15.11 -12.83 15.94
C PRO A 174 -15.33 -12.82 14.43
N ASP A 175 -15.50 -13.99 13.82
CA ASP A 175 -15.70 -14.12 12.36
C ASP A 175 -16.99 -13.44 11.91
N ARG A 176 -18.11 -13.66 12.62
CA ARG A 176 -19.39 -13.00 12.31
C ARG A 176 -19.33 -11.49 12.52
N MET A 177 -18.59 -11.04 13.53
CA MET A 177 -18.40 -9.61 13.78
C MET A 177 -17.55 -8.96 12.68
N ALA A 178 -16.50 -9.65 12.21
CA ALA A 178 -15.71 -9.22 11.06
C ALA A 178 -16.55 -9.11 9.78
N GLU A 179 -17.46 -10.06 9.53
CA GLU A 179 -18.40 -9.97 8.40
C GLU A 179 -19.33 -8.74 8.49
N VAL A 180 -19.86 -8.45 9.68
CA VAL A 180 -20.72 -7.28 9.90
C VAL A 180 -19.94 -5.98 9.67
N VAL A 181 -18.72 -5.87 10.23
CA VAL A 181 -17.86 -4.70 10.05
C VAL A 181 -17.48 -4.52 8.58
N ALA A 182 -17.14 -5.60 7.87
CA ALA A 182 -16.84 -5.54 6.45
C ALA A 182 -18.02 -5.02 5.63
N LYS A 183 -19.25 -5.45 5.95
CA LYS A 183 -20.48 -4.94 5.29
C LYS A 183 -20.73 -3.46 5.58
N LEU A 184 -20.49 -2.99 6.81
CA LEU A 184 -20.64 -1.57 7.15
C LEU A 184 -19.59 -0.69 6.47
N LEU A 185 -18.37 -1.18 6.30
CA LEU A 185 -17.32 -0.46 5.58
C LEU A 185 -17.56 -0.38 4.07
N ALA A 186 -18.31 -1.35 3.52
CA ALA A 186 -18.64 -1.39 2.10
C ALA A 186 -19.69 -0.35 1.68
N ASP A 187 -20.54 0.12 2.60
CA ASP A 187 -21.58 1.12 2.35
C ASP A 187 -21.72 2.11 3.52
N PRO A 188 -21.33 3.39 3.34
CA PRO A 188 -21.39 4.41 4.40
C PRO A 188 -22.82 4.80 4.83
N PHE A 189 -23.86 4.35 4.11
CA PHE A 189 -25.27 4.58 4.48
C PHE A 189 -25.92 3.36 5.13
N THR A 190 -25.22 2.23 5.23
CA THR A 190 -25.75 1.04 5.90
C THR A 190 -25.78 1.27 7.41
N GLU A 191 -26.98 1.20 8.00
CA GLU A 191 -27.18 1.23 9.44
C GLU A 191 -27.43 -0.19 9.97
N PRO A 192 -26.77 -0.61 11.06
CA PRO A 192 -27.04 -1.89 11.68
C PRO A 192 -28.44 -1.86 12.31
N TRP A 193 -29.30 -2.79 11.88
CA TRP A 193 -30.65 -2.96 12.40
C TRP A 193 -30.80 -4.34 13.04
N LEU A 194 -31.44 -4.37 14.21
CA LEU A 194 -31.84 -5.58 14.92
C LEU A 194 -33.35 -5.65 14.92
N ASP A 195 -33.91 -6.76 14.46
CA ASP A 195 -35.34 -7.05 14.58
C ASP A 195 -35.68 -7.26 16.06
N PRO A 196 -36.45 -6.39 16.71
CA PRO A 196 -36.80 -6.55 18.12
C PRO A 196 -37.60 -7.82 18.39
N SER A 197 -38.32 -8.34 17.40
CA SER A 197 -39.12 -9.57 17.51
C SER A 197 -38.27 -10.85 17.36
N GLN A 198 -37.06 -10.72 16.83
CA GLN A 198 -36.06 -11.78 16.77
C GLN A 198 -34.90 -11.55 17.75
N ASN A 199 -35.00 -10.55 18.63
CA ASN A 199 -34.05 -10.38 19.71
C ASN A 199 -34.25 -11.54 20.70
N PRO A 200 -33.32 -12.51 20.79
CA PRO A 200 -33.47 -13.64 21.70
C PRO A 200 -33.21 -13.22 23.16
N PHE A 201 -32.87 -11.95 23.40
CA PHE A 201 -32.53 -11.42 24.71
C PHE A 201 -33.68 -10.54 25.23
N ASP A 202 -34.32 -11.01 26.29
CA ASP A 202 -35.22 -10.24 27.13
C ASP A 202 -34.46 -9.85 28.40
N GLU A 203 -34.25 -8.56 28.64
CA GLU A 203 -33.55 -8.05 29.84
C GLU A 203 -34.23 -8.46 31.15
N THR A 204 -35.48 -8.94 31.09
CA THR A 204 -36.26 -9.43 32.24
C THR A 204 -36.33 -10.96 32.34
N GLN A 205 -35.75 -11.70 31.39
CA GLN A 205 -35.73 -13.16 31.49
C GLN A 205 -34.80 -13.62 32.61
N PRO A 206 -35.28 -14.46 33.54
CA PRO A 206 -34.40 -15.05 34.55
C PRO A 206 -33.33 -15.89 33.85
N LEU A 207 -32.10 -15.84 34.36
CA LEU A 207 -31.02 -16.72 33.94
C LEU A 207 -31.50 -18.18 34.00
N SER A 208 -31.10 -18.98 33.01
CA SER A 208 -31.41 -20.42 33.03
C SER A 208 -30.76 -21.07 34.26
N ALA A 209 -31.34 -22.16 34.77
CA ALA A 209 -30.78 -22.85 35.93
C ALA A 209 -29.34 -23.35 35.69
N GLU A 210 -28.97 -23.65 34.45
CA GLU A 210 -27.60 -24.01 34.06
C GLU A 210 -26.67 -22.79 34.11
N ASP A 211 -27.09 -21.64 33.59
CA ASP A 211 -26.30 -20.41 33.63
C ASP A 211 -26.16 -19.86 35.06
N GLN A 212 -27.21 -19.99 35.88
CA GLN A 212 -27.20 -19.62 37.30
C GLN A 212 -26.25 -20.53 38.08
N HIS A 213 -26.27 -21.84 37.81
CA HIS A 213 -25.35 -22.79 38.45
C HIS A 213 -23.89 -22.56 38.05
N PHE A 214 -23.64 -22.24 36.78
CA PHE A 214 -22.30 -21.85 36.31
C PHE A 214 -21.80 -20.57 36.98
N LEU A 215 -22.67 -19.58 37.18
CA LEU A 215 -22.30 -18.35 37.89
C LEU A 215 -22.04 -18.58 39.39
N ASP A 216 -22.85 -19.43 40.03
CA ASP A 216 -22.68 -19.79 41.44
C ASP A 216 -21.43 -20.64 41.69
N GLU A 217 -21.03 -21.48 40.73
CA GLU A 217 -19.83 -22.33 40.82
C GLU A 217 -18.52 -21.52 40.69
N TYR A 218 -18.57 -20.34 40.08
CA TYR A 218 -17.41 -19.48 39.82
C TYR A 218 -17.46 -18.10 40.52
N GLN A 219 -18.39 -17.88 41.44
CA GLN A 219 -18.33 -16.74 42.37
C GLN A 219 -17.31 -16.99 43.49
N ILE A 220 -16.21 -16.22 43.49
CA ILE A 220 -15.39 -15.93 44.69
C ILE A 220 -15.90 -14.63 45.32
#